data_AF-A0A841KPW9-F1
#
_entry.id   AF-A0A841KPW9-F1
#
_cell.length_a   1.000
_cell.length_b   1.000
_cell.length_c   1.000
_cell.angle_alpha   90.00
_cell.angle_beta   90.00
_cell.angle_gamma   90.00
#
_symmetry.space_group_name_H-M   'P 1'
#
loop_
_entity.id
_entity.type
_entity.pdbx_description
1 polymer ?
#
loop_
_entity_poly.entity_id
_entity_poly.type
_entity_poly.pdbx_seq_one_letter_code
_entity_poly.pdbx_strand_id
1 'polypeptide(L)'
;MIQKPWFKIFIWFASTVFFFLASVILISYFNPAPTQDQTMKFMMGMMESMHGSMMGLSMGLESNNSLKSLIILATGMTIPLSLIAAVFAIIIRLWRKKNA
;
A
#
# COMPACT_ATOMS: atom_id res chain seq x y z
N MET A 1 -28.25 -17.84 -5.86
CA MET A 1 -26.97 -17.20 -6.26
C MET A 1 -26.40 -16.44 -5.08
N ILE A 2 -25.65 -17.10 -4.20
CA ILE A 2 -25.04 -16.47 -3.02
C ILE A 2 -23.67 -15.97 -3.44
N GLN A 3 -23.55 -14.66 -3.69
CA GLN A 3 -22.26 -13.99 -3.86
C GLN A 3 -21.53 -14.04 -2.52
N LYS A 4 -20.27 -14.51 -2.53
CA LYS A 4 -19.44 -14.58 -1.31
C LYS A 4 -19.36 -13.18 -0.66
N PRO A 5 -19.42 -13.07 0.68
CA PRO A 5 -19.48 -11.78 1.37
C PRO A 5 -18.30 -10.85 1.03
N TRP A 6 -17.11 -11.40 0.80
CA TRP A 6 -15.94 -10.62 0.35
C TRP A 6 -16.12 -10.00 -1.05
N PHE A 7 -16.78 -10.72 -1.96
CA PHE A 7 -17.10 -10.20 -3.29
C PHE A 7 -18.10 -9.05 -3.22
N LYS A 8 -19.06 -9.10 -2.29
CA LYS A 8 -20.00 -8.00 -2.04
C LYS A 8 -19.30 -6.75 -1.52
N ILE A 9 -18.32 -6.89 -0.63
CA ILE A 9 -17.49 -5.78 -0.13
C ILE A 9 -16.65 -5.19 -1.25
N PHE A 10 -16.05 -6.04 -2.09
CA PHE A 10 -15.27 -5.59 -3.24
C PHE A 10 -16.13 -4.79 -4.24
N ILE A 11 -17.32 -5.29 -4.59
CA ILE A 11 -18.25 -4.56 -5.47
C ILE A 11 -18.67 -3.25 -4.83
N TRP A 12 -18.99 -3.24 -3.54
CA TRP A 12 -19.38 -2.02 -2.84
C TRP A 12 -18.26 -0.98 -2.91
N PHE A 13 -17.02 -1.37 -2.61
CA PHE A 13 -15.84 -0.50 -2.69
C PHE A 13 -15.58 -0.01 -4.12
N ALA A 14 -15.65 -0.89 -5.12
CA ALA A 14 -15.47 -0.50 -6.51
C ALA A 14 -16.56 0.51 -6.94
N SER A 15 -17.82 0.25 -6.59
CA SER A 15 -18.94 1.12 -6.94
C SER A 15 -18.83 2.50 -6.32
N THR A 16 -18.37 2.62 -5.07
CA THR A 16 -18.16 3.91 -4.41
C THR A 16 -17.01 4.68 -5.06
N VAL A 17 -15.89 4.02 -5.37
CA VAL A 17 -14.77 4.65 -6.08
C VAL A 17 -15.21 5.20 -7.44
N PHE A 18 -15.95 4.42 -8.24
CA PHE A 18 -16.46 4.89 -9.53
C PHE A 18 -17.47 6.03 -9.39
N PHE A 19 -18.34 5.99 -8.38
CA PHE A 19 -19.28 7.08 -8.11
C PHE A 19 -18.56 8.40 -7.77
N PHE A 20 -17.54 8.35 -6.91
CA PHE A 20 -16.75 9.54 -6.58
C PHE A 20 -15.94 10.03 -7.78
N LEU A 21 -15.37 9.13 -8.58
CA LEU A 21 -14.66 9.50 -9.80
C LEU A 21 -15.57 10.21 -10.79
N ALA A 22 -16.77 9.69 -11.04
CA ALA A 22 -17.76 10.33 -11.90
C ALA A 22 -18.19 11.70 -11.36
N SER A 23 -18.39 11.81 -10.04
CA SER A 23 -18.73 13.07 -9.38
C SER A 23 -17.64 14.13 -9.54
N VAL A 24 -16.37 13.73 -9.38
CA VAL A 24 -15.21 14.62 -9.56
C VAL A 24 -15.10 15.10 -11.00
N ILE A 25 -15.35 14.22 -11.99
CA ILE A 25 -15.35 14.62 -13.41
C ILE A 25 -16.45 15.65 -13.69
N LEU A 26 -17.67 15.42 -13.18
CA LEU A 26 -18.77 16.37 -13.35
C LEU A 26 -18.42 17.73 -12.72
N ILE A 27 -17.92 17.74 -11.48
CA ILE A 27 -17.49 18.97 -10.80
C ILE A 27 -16.36 19.67 -11.58
N SER A 28 -15.40 18.91 -12.10
CA SER A 28 -14.30 19.47 -12.90
C SER A 28 -14.77 20.06 -14.22
N TYR A 29 -15.80 19.49 -14.85
CA TYR A 29 -16.34 19.99 -16.12
C TYR A 29 -17.06 21.33 -15.94
N PHE A 30 -17.73 21.53 -14.80
CA PHE A 30 -18.46 22.77 -14.50
C PHE A 30 -17.59 23.85 -13.85
N ASN A 31 -16.37 23.54 -13.43
CA ASN A 31 -15.46 24.52 -12.85
C ASN A 31 -14.65 25.27 -13.92
N PRO A 32 -14.40 26.57 -13.74
CA PRO A 32 -13.52 27.32 -14.61
C PRO A 32 -12.09 26.76 -14.56
N ALA A 33 -11.35 26.97 -15.65
CA ALA A 33 -9.96 26.53 -15.73
C ALA A 33 -9.14 27.08 -14.54
N PRO A 34 -8.27 26.25 -13.94
CA PRO A 34 -7.51 26.66 -12.77
C PRO A 34 -6.57 27.82 -13.10
N THR A 35 -6.44 28.74 -12.16
CA THR A 35 -5.46 29.83 -12.29
C THR A 35 -4.03 29.30 -12.16
N GLN A 36 -3.04 30.09 -12.58
CA GLN A 36 -1.63 29.72 -12.41
C GLN A 36 -1.27 29.45 -10.94
N ASP A 37 -1.82 30.24 -10.02
CA ASP A 37 -1.61 30.07 -8.58
C ASP A 37 -2.18 28.74 -8.05
N GLN A 38 -3.37 28.35 -8.51
CA GLN A 38 -3.99 27.07 -8.15
C GLN A 38 -3.19 25.88 -8.71
N THR A 39 -2.70 26.00 -9.93
CA THR A 39 -1.85 24.97 -10.56
C THR A 39 -0.54 24.82 -9.81
N MET A 40 0.10 25.93 -9.42
CA MET A 40 1.35 25.90 -8.67
C MET A 40 1.18 25.26 -7.28
N LYS A 41 0.10 25.60 -6.56
CA LYS A 41 -0.25 24.98 -5.28
C LYS A 41 -0.50 23.47 -5.41
N PHE A 42 -1.19 23.05 -6.47
CA PHE A 42 -1.41 21.64 -6.75
C PHE A 42 -0.10 20.91 -7.03
N MET A 43 0.79 21.49 -7.84
CA MET A 43 2.12 20.92 -8.12
C MET A 43 2.99 20.82 -6.85
N MET A 44 2.96 21.83 -5.99
CA MET A 44 3.65 21.78 -4.70
C MET A 44 3.14 20.63 -3.82
N GLY A 45 1.82 20.46 -3.69
CA GLY A 45 1.24 19.38 -2.92
C GLY A 45 1.55 17.99 -3.51
N MET A 46 1.58 17.86 -4.84
CA MET A 46 2.03 16.64 -5.48
C MET A 46 3.50 16.33 -5.17
N MET A 47 4.39 17.33 -5.23
CA MET A 47 5.80 17.12 -4.88
C MET A 47 5.99 16.72 -3.40
N GLU A 48 5.24 17.33 -2.49
CA GLU A 48 5.25 16.98 -1.07
C GLU A 48 4.78 15.54 -0.85
N SER A 49 3.68 15.14 -1.50
CA SER A 49 3.18 13.76 -1.43
C SER A 49 4.14 12.76 -2.07
N MET A 50 4.85 13.14 -3.13
CA MET A 50 5.88 12.33 -3.78
C MET A 50 7.08 12.11 -2.85
N HIS A 51 7.45 13.11 -2.05
CA HIS A 51 8.50 12.97 -1.03
C HIS A 51 8.13 11.94 0.06
N GLY A 52 6.86 11.89 0.46
CA GLY A 52 6.33 10.89 1.41
C GLY A 52 6.01 9.52 0.80
N SER A 53 6.03 9.39 -0.53
CA SER A 53 5.74 8.13 -1.22
C SER A 53 6.90 7.13 -1.10
N MET A 54 6.66 5.86 -1.45
CA MET A 54 7.72 4.85 -1.54
C MET A 54 8.92 5.31 -2.38
N MET A 55 8.68 6.11 -3.43
CA MET A 55 9.75 6.65 -4.26
C MET A 55 10.60 7.68 -3.50
N GLY A 56 9.96 8.64 -2.82
CA GLY A 56 10.67 9.64 -2.00
C GLY A 56 11.41 9.01 -0.81
N LEU A 57 10.80 8.01 -0.17
CA LEU A 57 11.46 7.21 0.87
C LEU A 57 12.64 6.41 0.30
N SER A 58 12.54 5.86 -0.91
CA SER A 58 13.65 5.13 -1.54
C SER A 58 14.84 6.02 -1.88
N MET A 59 14.59 7.27 -2.31
CA MET A 59 15.64 8.26 -2.55
C MET A 59 16.34 8.69 -1.25
N GLY A 60 15.58 8.87 -0.16
CA GLY A 60 16.14 9.14 1.17
C GLY A 60 16.93 7.98 1.77
N LEU A 61 16.57 6.74 1.41
CA LEU A 61 17.31 5.53 1.77
C LEU A 61 18.61 5.36 1.00
N GLU A 62 18.66 5.86 -0.24
CA GLU A 62 19.87 5.83 -1.07
C GLU A 62 20.96 6.77 -0.54
N SER A 63 20.58 7.90 0.08
CA SER A 63 21.53 8.86 0.65
C SER A 63 22.08 8.47 2.04
N ASN A 64 21.35 7.63 2.79
CA ASN A 64 21.74 7.19 4.14
C ASN A 64 22.29 5.75 4.16
N ASN A 65 23.61 5.62 4.00
CA ASN A 65 24.33 4.33 4.02
C ASN A 65 24.06 3.47 5.27
N SER A 66 23.85 4.07 6.44
CA SER A 66 23.57 3.34 7.69
C SER A 66 22.15 2.77 7.75
N LEU A 67 21.16 3.45 7.16
CA LEU A 67 19.78 2.93 7.07
C LEU A 67 19.70 1.79 6.04
N LYS A 68 20.41 1.96 4.93
CA LYS A 68 20.52 0.94 3.87
C LYS A 68 21.09 -0.38 4.41
N SER A 69 22.14 -0.33 5.23
CA SER A 69 22.74 -1.54 5.80
C SER A 69 21.81 -2.26 6.79
N LEU A 70 21.08 -1.52 7.62
CA LEU A 70 20.09 -2.07 8.55
C LEU A 70 18.92 -2.73 7.82
N ILE A 71 18.41 -2.12 6.75
CA ILE A 71 17.31 -2.69 5.95
C ILE A 71 17.76 -3.95 5.23
N ILE A 72 18.97 -3.96 4.66
CA ILE A 72 19.53 -5.15 4.00
C ILE A 72 19.69 -6.29 5.01
N LEU A 73 20.20 -6.00 6.21
CA LEU A 73 20.35 -6.99 7.28
C LEU A 73 19.00 -7.52 7.75
N ALA A 74 18.04 -6.63 8.02
CA ALA A 74 16.69 -7.01 8.43
C ALA A 74 15.98 -7.87 7.35
N THR A 75 16.08 -7.48 6.09
CA THR A 75 15.48 -8.22 4.97
C THR A 75 16.15 -9.58 4.78
N GLY A 76 17.48 -9.63 4.89
CA GLY A 76 18.27 -10.85 4.82
C GLY A 76 17.92 -11.85 5.93
N MET A 77 17.55 -11.37 7.12
CA MET A 77 17.12 -12.23 8.24
C MET A 77 15.65 -12.62 8.16
N THR A 78 14.79 -11.83 7.50
CA THR A 78 13.33 -12.06 7.44
C THR A 78 12.98 -13.37 6.73
N ILE A 79 13.63 -13.67 5.61
CA ILE A 79 13.38 -14.89 4.82
C ILE A 79 13.70 -16.17 5.62
N PRO A 80 14.91 -16.33 6.20
CA PRO A 80 15.22 -17.53 6.98
C PRO A 80 14.35 -17.65 8.25
N LEU A 81 14.04 -16.54 8.93
CA LEU A 81 13.13 -16.55 10.09
C LEU A 81 11.72 -17.01 9.70
N SER A 82 11.20 -16.56 8.56
CA SER A 82 9.88 -16.95 8.06
C SER A 82 9.83 -18.44 7.72
N LEU A 83 10.89 -18.99 7.14
CA LEU A 83 11.01 -20.42 6.86
C LEU A 83 11.07 -21.24 8.15
N ILE A 84 11.88 -20.82 9.12
CA ILE A 84 11.97 -21.49 10.43
C ILE A 84 10.61 -21.47 11.12
N ALA A 85 9.92 -20.33 11.14
CA ALA A 85 8.59 -20.20 11.71
C ALA A 85 7.57 -21.12 11.02
N ALA A 86 7.62 -21.23 9.69
CA ALA A 86 6.75 -22.15 8.93
C ALA A 86 7.02 -23.62 9.29
N VAL A 87 8.29 -24.02 9.42
CA VAL A 87 8.67 -25.38 9.83
C VAL A 87 8.17 -25.69 11.24
N PHE A 88 8.37 -24.79 12.20
CA PHE A 88 7.86 -24.95 13.56
C PHE A 88 6.32 -25.04 13.58
N ALA A 89 5.63 -24.21 12.81
CA ALA A 89 4.18 -24.26 12.70
C ALA A 89 3.68 -25.63 12.18
N ILE A 90 4.39 -26.23 11.21
CA ILE A 90 4.07 -27.57 10.70
C ILE A 90 4.33 -28.64 11.77
N ILE A 91 5.47 -28.59 12.45
CA ILE A 91 5.82 -29.56 13.51
C ILE A 91 4.78 -29.53 14.64
N ILE A 92 4.42 -28.34 15.13
CA ILE A 92 3.42 -28.17 16.18
C ILE A 92 2.06 -28.73 15.73
N ARG A 93 1.67 -28.47 14.47
CA ARG A 93 0.41 -28.99 13.92
C ARG A 93 0.40 -30.52 13.86
N LEU A 94 1.51 -31.15 13.48
CA LEU A 94 1.63 -32.60 13.42
C LEU A 94 1.64 -33.25 14.81
N TRP A 95 2.34 -32.65 15.78
CA TRP A 95 2.35 -33.11 17.16
C TRP A 95 0.97 -33.04 17.83
N ARG A 96 0.24 -31.94 17.60
CA ARG A 96 -1.12 -31.78 18.13
C ARG A 96 -2.10 -32.81 17.55
N LYS A 97 -1.92 -33.20 16.28
CA LYS A 97 -2.75 -34.24 15.63
C LYS A 97 -2.42 -35.66 16.12
N LYS A 98 -1.19 -35.90 16.61
CA LYS A 98 -0.78 -37.21 17.13
C LYS A 98 -1.24 -37.44 18.59
N ASN A 99 -1.39 -36.37 19.36
CA ASN A 99 -1.81 -36.40 20.77
C ASN A 99 -3.31 -36.07 20.98
N ALA A 100 -4.09 -35.97 19.91
CA ALA A 100 -5.54 -35.81 19.91
C ALA A 100 -6.17 -37.06 19.29
#